data_AF-A0A7R9UZ56-F1
#
_entry.id   AF-A0A7R9UZ56-F1
#
_cell.length_a   1.000
_cell.length_b   1.000
_cell.length_c   1.000
_cell.angle_alpha   90.00
_cell.angle_beta   90.00
_cell.angle_gamma   90.00
#
_symmetry.space_group_name_H-M   'P 1'
#
loop_
_entity.id
_entity.type
_entity.pdbx_description
1 polymer ?
#
loop_
_entity_poly.entity_id
_entity_poly.type
_entity_poly.pdbx_seq_one_letter_code
_entity_poly.pdbx_strand_id
1 'polypeptide(L)'
;LALLPRLMAARKPLQLHALTLYWNLALTLFSGLGAAHTLPTLWRVLRERGFKYSFCADVFEIVGGDGRGPPYFWAAAFVISKQLEFGDTALLLLKKKRATFLHTFHHVSVALLTWFGFATHAPVAMWCGT
;
A
#
# COMPACT_ATOMS: atom_id res chain seq x y z
N LEU A 1 -18.90 -0.46 0.68
CA LEU A 1 -18.80 0.02 2.09
C LEU A 1 -20.12 0.50 2.72
N ALA A 2 -21.17 0.86 1.98
CA ALA A 2 -22.42 1.40 2.55
C ALA A 2 -23.37 0.38 3.22
N LEU A 3 -23.17 -0.93 2.99
CA LEU A 3 -24.01 -2.00 3.57
C LEU A 3 -23.61 -2.37 5.00
N LEU A 4 -22.32 -2.27 5.33
CA LEU A 4 -21.77 -2.62 6.65
C LEU A 4 -22.39 -1.80 7.80
N PRO A 5 -22.53 -0.47 7.70
CA PRO A 5 -23.15 0.36 8.74
C PRO A 5 -24.62 0.02 8.96
N ARG A 6 -25.35 -0.37 7.90
CA ARG A 6 -26.76 -0.78 7.97
C ARG A 6 -26.92 -2.10 8.72
N LEU A 7 -26.05 -3.07 8.44
CA LEU A 7 -26.03 -4.37 9.13
C LEU A 7 -25.62 -4.23 10.61
N MET A 8 -24.74 -3.28 10.93
CA MET A 8 -24.30 -3.04 12.30
C MET A 8 -25.16 -2.06 13.10
N ALA A 9 -26.17 -1.43 12.49
CA ALA A 9 -27.10 -0.56 13.19
C ALA A 9 -27.78 -1.30 14.36
N ALA A 10 -28.18 -2.56 14.14
CA ALA A 10 -28.86 -3.42 15.11
C ALA A 10 -27.94 -4.18 16.09
N ARG A 11 -26.60 -4.04 16.01
CA ARG A 11 -25.65 -4.79 16.85
C ARG A 11 -24.84 -3.89 17.78
N LYS A 12 -24.40 -4.42 18.93
CA LYS A 12 -23.49 -3.72 19.86
C LYS A 12 -22.10 -3.55 19.22
N PRO A 13 -21.34 -2.48 19.56
CA PRO A 13 -19.99 -2.29 19.02
C PRO A 13 -19.08 -3.45 19.44
N LEU A 14 -18.34 -4.00 18.48
CA LEU A 14 -17.43 -5.12 18.75
C LEU A 14 -16.10 -4.61 19.33
N GLN A 15 -15.67 -5.19 20.44
CA GLN A 15 -14.40 -4.92 21.10
C GLN A 15 -13.26 -5.69 20.40
N LEU A 16 -12.88 -5.27 19.19
CA LEU A 16 -11.89 -5.95 18.33
C LEU A 16 -10.44 -5.50 18.60
N HIS A 17 -10.06 -5.33 19.87
CA HIS A 17 -8.75 -4.77 20.23
C HIS A 17 -7.60 -5.68 19.79
N ALA A 18 -7.68 -6.98 20.05
CA ALA A 18 -6.67 -7.95 19.62
C ALA A 18 -6.56 -8.04 18.08
N LEU A 19 -7.70 -8.07 17.37
CA LEU A 19 -7.71 -8.11 15.91
C LEU A 19 -7.06 -6.86 15.30
N THR A 20 -7.36 -5.67 15.83
CA THR A 20 -6.71 -4.42 15.38
C THR A 20 -5.21 -4.41 15.69
N LEU A 21 -4.79 -4.96 16.83
CA LEU A 21 -3.37 -5.08 17.16
C LEU A 21 -2.64 -5.97 16.15
N TYR A 22 -3.16 -7.18 15.89
CA TYR A 22 -2.55 -8.11 14.93
C TYR A 22 -2.56 -7.55 13.52
N TRP A 23 -3.64 -6.89 13.11
CA TRP A 23 -3.75 -6.24 11.81
C TRP A 23 -2.68 -5.15 11.63
N ASN A 24 -2.56 -4.23 12.59
CA ASN A 24 -1.57 -3.17 12.55
C ASN A 24 -0.14 -3.72 12.60
N LEU A 25 0.10 -4.77 13.40
CA LEU A 25 1.40 -5.43 13.47
C LEU A 25 1.78 -6.07 12.12
N ALA A 26 0.84 -6.78 11.49
CA ALA A 26 1.04 -7.39 10.19
C ALA A 26 1.36 -6.34 9.11
N LEU A 27 0.61 -5.23 9.06
CA LEU A 27 0.86 -4.12 8.14
C LEU A 27 2.21 -3.44 8.39
N THR A 28 2.63 -3.32 9.65
CA THR A 28 3.92 -2.73 10.02
C THR A 28 5.08 -3.62 9.56
N LEU A 29 5.00 -4.92 9.84
CA LEU A 29 6.01 -5.89 9.41
C LEU A 29 6.09 -5.97 7.88
N PHE A 30 4.94 -6.01 7.22
CA PHE A 30 4.85 -6.00 5.76
C PHE A 30 5.52 -4.75 5.17
N SER A 31 5.20 -3.57 5.67
CA SER A 31 5.81 -2.31 5.23
C SER A 31 7.32 -2.27 5.47
N GLY A 32 7.77 -2.75 6.64
CA GLY A 32 9.19 -2.80 6.99
C GLY A 32 9.99 -3.74 6.07
N LEU A 33 9.45 -4.91 5.75
CA LEU A 33 10.08 -5.85 4.81
C LEU A 33 10.06 -5.29 3.38
N GLY A 34 8.95 -4.70 2.95
CA GLY A 34 8.85 -4.03 1.65
C GLY A 34 9.93 -2.98 1.47
N ALA A 35 10.03 -2.04 2.41
CA ALA A 35 11.05 -1.00 2.41
C ALA A 35 12.47 -1.59 2.43
N ALA A 36 12.74 -2.64 3.21
CA ALA A 36 14.05 -3.28 3.26
C ALA A 36 14.50 -3.86 1.90
N HIS A 37 13.57 -4.22 1.02
CA HIS A 37 13.88 -4.76 -0.31
C HIS A 37 13.84 -3.69 -1.43
N THR A 38 12.96 -2.69 -1.34
CA THR A 38 12.81 -1.63 -2.35
C THR A 38 13.79 -0.48 -2.15
N LEU A 39 14.06 -0.08 -0.90
CA LEU A 39 14.88 1.08 -0.57
C LEU A 39 16.36 0.93 -1.01
N PRO A 40 17.03 -0.24 -0.83
CA PRO A 40 18.40 -0.40 -1.34
C PRO A 40 18.48 -0.33 -2.86
N THR A 41 17.43 -0.78 -3.55
CA THR A 41 17.33 -0.71 -5.02
C THR A 41 17.21 0.74 -5.47
N LEU A 42 16.32 1.51 -4.85
CA LEU A 42 16.17 2.93 -5.11
C LEU A 42 17.47 3.71 -4.81
N TRP A 43 18.11 3.43 -3.68
CA TRP A 43 19.36 4.06 -3.29
C TRP A 43 20.49 3.81 -4.30
N ARG A 44 20.62 2.56 -4.78
CA ARG A 44 21.61 2.20 -5.81
C ARG A 44 21.39 2.99 -7.10
N VAL A 45 20.14 3.06 -7.56
CA VAL A 45 19.77 3.74 -8.80
C VAL A 45 20.01 5.24 -8.71
N LEU A 46 19.68 5.85 -7.57
CA LEU A 46 19.98 7.26 -7.30
C LEU A 46 21.47 7.54 -7.32
N ARG A 47 22.29 6.67 -6.71
CA ARG A 47 23.74 6.84 -6.62
C ARG A 47 24.46 6.64 -7.95
N GLU A 48 24.03 5.66 -8.74
CA GLU A 48 24.72 5.25 -9.98
C GLU A 48 24.21 5.97 -11.22
N ARG A 49 22.92 6.27 -11.31
CA ARG A 49 22.27 6.81 -12.52
C ARG A 49 21.64 8.19 -12.32
N GLY A 50 21.55 8.64 -11.07
CA GLY A 50 21.06 9.97 -10.72
C GLY A 50 19.54 10.12 -10.68
N PHE A 51 19.09 11.28 -10.20
CA PHE A 51 17.68 11.59 -9.95
C PHE A 51 16.81 11.56 -11.22
N LYS A 52 17.32 12.12 -12.32
CA LYS A 52 16.59 12.15 -13.61
C LYS A 52 16.27 10.75 -14.11
N TYR A 53 17.21 9.82 -14.00
CA TYR A 53 16.97 8.44 -14.41
C TYR A 53 15.93 7.76 -13.52
N SER A 54 15.99 7.96 -12.19
CA SER A 54 15.03 7.37 -11.25
C SER A 54 13.56 7.82 -11.41
N PHE A 55 13.31 8.92 -12.13
CA PHE A 55 11.96 9.46 -12.39
C PHE A 55 11.50 9.26 -13.83
N CYS A 56 12.41 9.06 -14.78
CA CYS A 56 12.09 9.00 -16.21
C CYS A 56 12.31 7.62 -16.82
N ALA A 57 13.04 6.72 -16.15
CA ALA A 57 13.25 5.36 -16.63
C ALA A 57 12.02 4.49 -16.40
N ASP A 58 11.85 3.44 -17.22
CA ASP A 58 10.82 2.43 -16.99
C ASP A 58 11.13 1.67 -15.69
N VAL A 59 10.12 1.47 -14.85
CA VAL A 59 10.31 0.75 -13.59
C VAL A 59 10.93 -0.64 -13.80
N PHE A 60 10.63 -1.33 -14.91
CA PHE A 60 11.21 -2.65 -15.24
C PHE A 60 12.72 -2.61 -15.44
N GLU A 61 13.26 -1.52 -16.00
CA GLU A 61 14.71 -1.34 -16.08
C GLU A 61 15.34 -1.20 -14.69
N ILE A 62 14.60 -0.65 -13.74
CA ILE A 62 15.07 -0.36 -12.39
C ILE A 62 14.94 -1.60 -11.46
N VAL A 63 13.85 -2.36 -11.55
CA VAL A 63 13.61 -3.55 -10.72
C VAL A 63 14.16 -4.88 -11.29
N GLY A 64 14.77 -4.84 -12.48
CA GLY A 64 15.30 -6.01 -13.18
C GLY A 64 14.38 -6.41 -14.34
N GLY A 65 14.89 -6.23 -15.57
CA GLY A 65 14.14 -6.18 -16.84
C GLY A 65 13.39 -7.44 -17.27
N ASP A 66 13.35 -8.47 -16.44
CA ASP A 66 12.64 -9.73 -16.64
C ASP A 66 11.39 -9.87 -15.73
N GLY A 67 11.10 -8.90 -14.85
CA GLY A 67 9.92 -8.91 -13.99
C GLY A 67 9.94 -10.04 -12.95
N ARG A 68 11.13 -10.57 -12.63
CA ARG A 68 11.32 -11.74 -11.75
C ARG A 68 12.20 -11.46 -10.53
N GLY A 69 12.55 -10.20 -10.29
CA GLY A 69 13.37 -9.79 -9.14
C GLY A 69 12.56 -9.65 -7.84
N PRO A 70 13.20 -9.82 -6.66
CA PRO A 70 12.59 -9.49 -5.37
C PRO A 70 11.97 -8.07 -5.32
N PRO A 71 12.57 -7.01 -5.90
CA PRO A 71 11.96 -5.68 -5.91
C PRO A 71 10.65 -5.61 -6.69
N TYR A 72 10.51 -6.38 -7.78
CA TYR A 72 9.26 -6.45 -8.55
C TYR A 72 8.15 -7.13 -7.74
N PHE A 73 8.46 -8.24 -7.07
CA PHE A 73 7.52 -8.92 -6.17
C PHE A 73 7.03 -7.97 -5.06
N TRP A 74 7.95 -7.26 -4.40
CA TRP A 74 7.59 -6.33 -3.33
C TRP A 74 6.79 -5.12 -3.83
N ALA A 75 7.07 -4.62 -5.05
CA ALA A 75 6.26 -3.59 -5.67
C ALA A 75 4.82 -4.06 -5.95
N ALA A 76 4.65 -5.26 -6.51
CA ALA A 76 3.32 -5.85 -6.74
C ALA A 76 2.59 -6.10 -5.41
N ALA A 77 3.29 -6.63 -4.41
CA ALA A 77 2.73 -6.86 -3.07
C ALA A 77 2.29 -5.54 -2.41
N PHE A 78 3.05 -4.46 -2.57
CA PHE A 78 2.71 -3.14 -2.05
C PHE A 78 1.44 -2.57 -2.70
N VAL A 79 1.26 -2.76 -4.01
CA VAL A 79 0.01 -2.36 -4.68
C VAL A 79 -1.16 -3.09 -4.04
N ILE A 80 -1.06 -4.41 -3.90
CA ILE A 80 -2.09 -5.26 -3.29
C ILE A 80 -2.38 -4.84 -1.85
N SER A 81 -1.35 -4.50 -1.07
CA SER A 81 -1.54 -4.09 0.33
C SER A 81 -2.39 -2.82 0.46
N LYS A 82 -2.31 -1.88 -0.50
CA LYS A 82 -3.19 -0.70 -0.51
C LYS A 82 -4.65 -1.02 -0.74
N GLN A 83 -4.98 -2.14 -1.39
CA GLN A 83 -6.36 -2.63 -1.46
C GLN A 83 -6.76 -3.36 -0.17
N LEU A 84 -5.81 -3.96 0.55
CA LEU A 84 -6.09 -4.60 1.84
C LEU A 84 -6.29 -3.58 2.97
N GLU A 85 -5.68 -2.39 2.89
CA GLU A 85 -5.86 -1.28 3.84
C GLU A 85 -7.32 -0.77 3.93
N PHE A 86 -8.20 -1.08 2.95
CA PHE A 86 -9.65 -0.88 3.12
C PHE A 86 -10.22 -1.68 4.31
N GLY A 87 -9.50 -2.71 4.77
CA GLY A 87 -9.73 -3.43 6.02
C GLY A 87 -9.72 -2.53 7.26
N ASP A 88 -8.91 -1.47 7.28
CA ASP A 88 -8.91 -0.49 8.38
C ASP A 88 -10.25 0.24 8.48
N THR A 89 -10.81 0.63 7.32
CA THR A 89 -12.14 1.20 7.24
C THR A 89 -13.19 0.19 7.71
N ALA A 90 -13.06 -1.09 7.34
CA ALA A 90 -13.96 -2.13 7.83
C ALA A 90 -13.88 -2.30 9.36
N LEU A 91 -12.67 -2.37 9.94
CA LEU A 91 -12.47 -2.47 11.40
C LEU A 91 -13.01 -1.24 12.15
N LEU A 92 -12.88 -0.04 11.59
CA LEU A 92 -13.46 1.19 12.14
C LEU A 92 -14.99 1.15 12.13
N LEU A 93 -15.60 0.74 11.01
CA LEU A 93 -17.04 0.56 10.90
C LEU A 93 -17.55 -0.52 11.86
N LEU A 94 -16.79 -1.59 12.06
CA LEU A 94 -17.10 -2.66 13.02
C LEU A 94 -17.12 -2.17 14.48
N LYS A 95 -16.29 -1.16 14.78
CA LYS A 95 -16.26 -0.47 16.08
C LYS A 95 -17.29 0.68 16.18
N LYS A 96 -18.17 0.84 15.18
CA LYS A 96 -19.11 1.98 15.05
C LYS A 96 -18.41 3.35 15.04
N LYS A 97 -17.13 3.42 14.65
CA LYS A 97 -16.42 4.68 14.44
C LYS A 97 -16.66 5.15 13.01
N ARG A 98 -16.94 6.45 12.82
CA ARG A 98 -17.05 7.05 11.48
C ARG A 98 -15.65 7.25 10.91
N ALA A 99 -15.42 6.73 9.72
CA ALA A 99 -14.29 7.13 8.90
C ALA A 99 -14.48 8.60 8.46
N THR A 100 -13.44 9.41 8.58
CA THR A 100 -13.48 10.79 8.10
C THR A 100 -13.46 10.81 6.56
N PHE A 101 -13.91 11.91 5.96
CA PHE A 101 -13.81 12.10 4.51
C PHE A 101 -12.35 11.97 4.05
N LEU A 102 -11.43 12.62 4.75
CA LEU A 102 -10.00 12.59 4.42
C LEU A 102 -9.43 11.18 4.44
N HIS A 103 -9.76 10.37 5.44
CA HIS A 103 -9.30 8.97 5.53
C HIS A 103 -9.78 8.15 4.32
N THR A 104 -11.07 8.26 3.99
CA THR A 104 -11.65 7.51 2.87
C THR A 104 -11.10 7.99 1.53
N PHE A 105 -10.98 9.30 1.33
CA PHE A 105 -10.41 9.89 0.14
C PHE A 105 -8.93 9.49 -0.04
N HIS A 106 -8.15 9.54 1.05
CA HIS A 106 -6.75 9.12 1.05
C HIS A 106 -6.62 7.65 0.64
N HIS A 107 -7.30 6.71 1.31
CA HIS A 107 -7.20 5.29 0.98
C HIS A 107 -7.66 4.95 -0.44
N VAL A 108 -8.71 5.62 -0.95
CA VAL A 108 -9.16 5.43 -2.34
C VAL A 108 -8.14 5.98 -3.33
N SER A 109 -7.66 7.21 -3.12
CA SER A 109 -6.73 7.84 -4.05
C SER A 109 -5.40 7.12 -4.11
N VAL A 110 -4.80 6.73 -2.97
CA VAL A 110 -3.52 6.00 -2.96
C VAL A 110 -3.65 4.58 -3.53
N ALA A 111 -4.79 3.89 -3.34
CA ALA A 111 -5.04 2.60 -3.95
C ALA A 111 -5.13 2.71 -5.49
N LEU A 112 -5.79 3.75 -6.00
CA LEU A 112 -5.87 4.00 -7.45
C LEU A 112 -4.54 4.43 -8.05
N LEU A 113 -3.81 5.33 -7.38
CA LEU A 113 -2.50 5.81 -7.84
C LEU A 113 -1.47 4.70 -7.92
N THR A 114 -1.41 3.84 -6.91
CA THR A 114 -0.47 2.71 -6.89
C THR A 114 -0.84 1.65 -7.94
N TRP A 115 -2.12 1.35 -8.11
CA TRP A 115 -2.59 0.45 -9.17
C TRP A 115 -2.27 0.98 -10.57
N PHE A 116 -2.60 2.25 -10.83
CA PHE A 116 -2.34 2.88 -12.12
C PHE A 116 -0.84 2.99 -12.40
N GLY A 117 -0.04 3.38 -11.40
CA GLY A 117 1.42 3.45 -11.51
C GLY A 117 2.04 2.08 -11.82
N PHE A 118 1.56 1.02 -11.18
CA PHE A 118 2.02 -0.34 -11.46
C PHE A 118 1.60 -0.81 -12.87
N ALA A 119 0.36 -0.55 -13.28
CA ALA A 119 -0.14 -0.93 -14.61
C ALA A 119 0.54 -0.17 -15.76
N THR A 120 0.98 1.07 -15.52
CA THR A 120 1.67 1.92 -16.49
C THR A 120 3.18 1.88 -16.38
N HIS A 121 3.72 1.03 -15.50
CA HIS A 121 5.16 0.86 -15.29
C HIS A 121 5.85 2.16 -14.86
N ALA A 122 5.10 3.04 -14.19
CA ALA A 122 5.57 4.35 -13.82
C ALA A 122 6.64 4.24 -12.71
N PRO A 123 7.83 4.84 -12.88
CA PRO A 123 8.91 4.75 -11.89
C PRO A 123 8.56 5.40 -10.55
N VAL A 124 7.56 6.30 -10.53
CA VAL A 124 7.01 6.88 -9.30
C VAL A 124 6.47 5.82 -8.33
N ALA A 125 6.05 4.65 -8.84
CA ALA A 125 5.61 3.54 -8.01
C ALA A 125 6.72 3.03 -7.08
N MET A 126 7.99 3.14 -7.50
CA MET A 126 9.15 2.79 -6.66
C MET A 126 9.33 3.77 -5.50
N TRP A 127 9.09 5.05 -5.72
CA TRP A 127 9.17 6.10 -4.69
C TRP A 127 8.01 6.03 -3.70
N CYS A 128 6.83 5.62 -4.15
CA CYS A 128 5.67 5.47 -3.28
C CYS A 128 5.71 4.19 -2.43
N GLY A 129 6.49 3.18 -2.85
CA GLY A 129 6.62 1.88 -2.20
C GLY A 129 7.87 1.69 -1.33
N THR A 130 8.66 2.74 -1.11
CA THR A 130 9.83 2.79 -0.22
C THR A 130 9.55 3.53 1.07
#